data_AF-A0A928NW08-F1
#
_entry.id   AF-A0A928NW08-F1
#
_cell.length_a   1.000
_cell.length_b   1.000
_cell.length_c   1.000
_cell.angle_alpha   90.00
_cell.angle_beta   90.00
_cell.angle_gamma   90.00
#
_symmetry.space_group_name_H-M   'P 1'
#
loop_
_entity.id
_entity.type
_entity.pdbx_description
1 polymer ?
#
loop_
_entity_poly.entity_id
_entity_poly.type
_entity_poly.pdbx_seq_one_letter_code
_entity_poly.pdbx_strand_id
1 'polypeptide(L)'
;MDLQGLITQGDNKLRIVQELVPGKQVTLAHIIANPDNVLYRKLGLNPDIDYSKSAIGIITMSPSETAIIAGDIAIKSSGVELGFVDRFSGTLIVTGTVSEVEAAVHAVVDYVRDVLLFTVCEITRT
;
A
#
# COMPACT_ATOMS: atom_id res chain seq x y z
N MET A 1 -10.84 25.14 -5.69
CA MET A 1 -10.83 25.85 -6.99
C MET A 1 -12.27 26.17 -7.32
N ASP A 2 -12.62 27.45 -7.43
CA ASP A 2 -13.97 27.86 -7.81
C ASP A 2 -14.09 27.77 -9.35
N LEU A 3 -14.95 26.86 -9.82
CA LEU A 3 -15.13 26.55 -11.24
C LEU A 3 -16.32 27.28 -11.86
N GLN A 4 -17.09 28.05 -11.08
CA GLN A 4 -18.33 28.68 -11.52
C GLN A 4 -18.09 29.78 -12.57
N GLY A 5 -16.91 30.40 -12.58
CA GLY A 5 -16.53 31.42 -13.57
C GLY A 5 -16.08 30.89 -14.94
N LEU A 6 -15.91 29.57 -15.12
CA LEU A 6 -15.40 28.98 -16.35
C LEU A 6 -16.50 28.44 -17.28
N ILE A 7 -17.76 28.47 -16.84
CA ILE A 7 -18.92 28.08 -17.66
C ILE A 7 -19.36 29.31 -18.46
N THR A 8 -18.74 29.55 -19.62
CA THR A 8 -19.24 30.55 -20.57
C THR A 8 -20.42 29.99 -21.37
N GLN A 9 -21.40 30.87 -21.66
CA GLN A 9 -22.66 30.52 -22.34
C GLN A 9 -22.42 29.74 -23.64
N GLY A 10 -22.92 28.51 -23.66
CA GLY A 10 -22.73 27.47 -24.68
C GLY A 10 -23.31 26.15 -24.17
N ASP A 11 -22.92 25.01 -24.72
CA ASP A 11 -23.46 23.64 -24.50
C ASP A 11 -23.32 23.08 -23.06
N ASN A 12 -23.15 23.94 -22.06
CA ASN A 12 -23.01 23.66 -20.63
C ASN A 12 -21.88 22.70 -20.25
N LYS A 13 -20.89 22.52 -21.14
CA LYS A 13 -19.71 21.67 -20.90
C LYS A 13 -18.48 22.52 -20.66
N LEU A 14 -17.85 22.30 -19.51
CA LEU A 14 -16.54 22.87 -19.16
C LEU A 14 -15.43 22.10 -19.88
N ARG A 15 -14.53 22.81 -20.56
CA ARG A 15 -13.31 22.23 -21.15
C ARG A 15 -12.11 22.60 -20.29
N ILE A 16 -11.35 21.59 -19.86
CA ILE A 16 -10.12 21.74 -19.06
C ILE A 16 -8.99 20.91 -19.66
N VAL A 17 -7.76 21.40 -19.54
CA VAL A 17 -6.54 20.62 -19.80
C VAL A 17 -6.02 20.14 -18.45
N GLN A 18 -5.80 18.83 -18.32
CA GLN A 18 -5.30 18.22 -17.10
C GLN A 18 -3.97 17.54 -17.37
N GLU A 19 -2.95 17.94 -16.63
CA GLU A 19 -1.68 17.24 -16.57
C GLU A 19 -1.71 16.28 -15.38
N LEU A 20 -1.53 14.99 -15.65
CA LEU A 20 -1.61 13.95 -14.63
C LEU A 20 -0.22 13.68 -14.08
N VAL A 21 -0.09 13.81 -12.77
CA VAL A 21 1.11 13.44 -12.01
C VAL A 21 0.70 12.53 -10.86
N PRO A 22 1.54 11.56 -10.45
CA PRO A 22 1.21 10.71 -9.32
C PRO A 22 1.20 11.53 -8.03
N GLY A 23 0.16 11.31 -7.22
CA GLY A 23 0.14 11.81 -5.85
C GLY A 23 1.12 11.03 -4.96
N LYS A 24 1.36 11.53 -3.75
CA LYS A 24 2.12 10.83 -2.70
C LYS A 24 1.15 10.38 -1.61
N GLN A 25 0.69 9.13 -1.68
CA GLN A 25 -0.33 8.64 -0.76
C GLN A 25 -0.23 7.14 -0.52
N VAL A 26 -0.42 6.71 0.73
CA VAL A 26 -0.78 5.33 1.10
C VAL A 26 -2.30 5.27 1.25
N THR A 27 -2.95 4.47 0.41
CA THR A 27 -4.41 4.34 0.37
C THR A 27 -4.92 3.15 1.15
N LEU A 28 -4.06 2.16 1.40
CA LEU A 28 -4.37 0.95 2.15
C LEU A 28 -3.14 0.53 2.96
N ALA A 29 -3.35 0.22 4.23
CA ALA A 29 -2.39 -0.46 5.10
C ALA A 29 -3.21 -1.44 5.96
N HIS A 30 -3.23 -2.71 5.55
CA HIS A 30 -4.12 -3.71 6.13
C HIS A 30 -3.34 -4.94 6.58
N ILE A 31 -3.72 -5.48 7.74
CA ILE A 31 -3.14 -6.70 8.31
C ILE A 31 -4.22 -7.78 8.36
N ILE A 32 -3.94 -8.95 7.78
CA ILE A 32 -4.77 -10.15 7.88
C ILE A 32 -4.04 -11.11 8.80
N ALA A 33 -4.51 -11.30 10.04
CA ALA A 33 -3.80 -12.05 11.06
C ALA A 33 -3.77 -13.56 10.77
N ASN A 34 -4.83 -14.09 10.15
CA ASN A 34 -4.98 -15.51 9.85
C ASN A 34 -5.68 -15.68 8.48
N PRO A 35 -4.96 -15.49 7.36
CA PRO A 35 -5.54 -15.65 6.02
C PRO A 35 -5.93 -17.10 5.76
N ASP A 36 -7.00 -17.30 4.99
CA ASP A 36 -7.37 -18.64 4.50
C ASP A 36 -6.33 -19.16 3.49
N ASN A 37 -6.04 -20.46 3.55
CA ASN A 37 -5.07 -21.11 2.66
C ASN A 37 -5.37 -20.89 1.16
N VAL A 38 -6.65 -20.75 0.79
CA VAL A 38 -7.06 -20.48 -0.61
C VAL A 38 -6.61 -19.09 -1.05
N LEU A 39 -6.66 -18.09 -0.17
CA LEU A 39 -6.19 -16.74 -0.47
C LEU A 39 -4.67 -16.72 -0.62
N TYR A 40 -3.96 -17.37 0.31
CA TYR A 40 -2.48 -17.46 0.30
C TYR A 40 -1.95 -17.97 -1.05
N ARG A 41 -2.49 -19.10 -1.53
CA ARG A 41 -2.11 -19.69 -2.81
C ARG A 41 -2.47 -18.80 -4.01
N LYS A 42 -3.63 -18.15 -3.99
CA LYS A 42 -4.07 -17.27 -5.08
C LYS A 42 -3.22 -16.01 -5.19
N LEU A 43 -2.64 -15.55 -4.09
CA LEU A 43 -1.67 -14.45 -4.07
C LEU A 43 -0.27 -14.89 -4.53
N GLY A 44 -0.07 -16.17 -4.86
CA GLY A 44 1.24 -16.70 -5.26
C GLY A 44 2.20 -16.89 -4.09
N LEU A 45 1.71 -16.79 -2.85
CA LEU A 45 2.50 -17.03 -1.64
C LEU A 45 2.61 -18.54 -1.38
N ASN A 46 3.71 -18.99 -0.78
CA ASN A 46 3.99 -20.41 -0.58
C ASN A 46 3.60 -20.88 0.84
N PRO A 47 2.47 -21.57 1.02
CA PRO A 47 2.04 -22.05 2.34
C PRO A 47 2.92 -23.17 2.91
N ASP A 48 3.75 -23.81 2.08
CA ASP A 48 4.65 -24.90 2.50
C ASP A 48 6.00 -24.38 3.03
N ILE A 49 6.28 -23.08 2.92
CA ILE A 49 7.42 -22.40 3.57
C ILE A 49 6.96 -21.83 4.92
N ASP A 50 5.74 -21.31 4.97
CA ASP A 50 5.07 -20.76 6.14
C ASP A 50 4.28 -21.82 6.92
N TYR A 51 4.98 -22.77 7.56
CA TYR A 51 4.40 -23.95 8.25
C TYR A 51 3.38 -23.64 9.37
N SER A 52 3.12 -22.37 9.71
CA SER A 52 2.09 -21.97 10.66
C SER A 52 1.55 -20.56 10.37
N LYS A 53 0.45 -20.46 9.62
CA LYS A 53 -0.47 -19.30 9.59
C LYS A 53 0.24 -17.94 9.70
N SER A 54 1.05 -17.62 8.71
CA SER A 54 1.69 -16.31 8.61
C SER A 54 0.62 -15.25 8.33
N ALA A 55 0.64 -14.19 9.13
CA ALA A 55 -0.14 -13.00 8.87
C ALA A 55 0.32 -12.36 7.55
N ILE A 56 -0.56 -11.61 6.91
CA ILE A 56 -0.25 -10.85 5.69
C ILE A 56 -0.41 -9.37 5.99
N GLY A 57 0.61 -8.58 5.67
CA GLY A 57 0.52 -7.13 5.55
C GLY A 57 0.35 -6.74 4.09
N ILE A 58 -0.65 -5.92 3.79
CA ILE A 58 -0.94 -5.40 2.44
C ILE A 58 -0.87 -3.89 2.49
N ILE A 59 -0.04 -3.29 1.63
CA ILE A 59 0.08 -1.84 1.50
C ILE A 59 -0.12 -1.44 0.04
N THR A 60 -0.93 -0.40 -0.19
CA THR A 60 -1.12 0.20 -1.52
C THR A 60 -0.68 1.66 -1.47
N MET A 61 0.17 2.06 -2.41
CA MET A 61 0.78 3.38 -2.43
C MET A 61 0.95 3.95 -3.84
N SER A 62 0.93 5.28 -3.92
CA SER A 62 1.27 6.07 -5.09
C SER A 62 2.36 7.08 -4.70
N PRO A 63 3.42 7.28 -5.50
CA PRO A 63 3.74 6.57 -6.75
C PRO A 63 4.17 5.11 -6.51
N SER A 64 4.06 4.27 -7.54
CA SER A 64 4.20 2.81 -7.41
C SER A 64 5.62 2.36 -7.09
N GLU A 65 6.63 3.14 -7.48
CA GLU A 65 8.04 2.89 -7.18
C GLU A 65 8.33 2.93 -5.67
N THR A 66 7.48 3.59 -4.89
CA THR A 66 7.58 3.62 -3.43
C THR A 66 7.48 2.22 -2.82
N ALA A 67 6.85 1.26 -3.49
CA ALA A 67 6.76 -0.12 -3.02
C ALA A 67 8.14 -0.77 -2.81
N ILE A 68 9.15 -0.36 -3.58
CA ILE A 68 10.54 -0.83 -3.43
C ILE A 68 11.13 -0.32 -2.11
N ILE A 69 10.91 0.96 -1.80
CA ILE A 69 11.39 1.61 -0.57
C ILE A 69 10.67 1.01 0.64
N ALA A 70 9.35 0.85 0.54
CA ALA A 70 8.53 0.24 1.58
C ALA A 70 8.95 -1.21 1.86
N GLY A 71 9.26 -2.00 0.82
CA GLY A 71 9.77 -3.36 0.98
C GLY A 71 11.09 -3.40 1.75
N ASP A 72 12.05 -2.51 1.44
CA ASP A 72 13.32 -2.41 2.16
C ASP A 72 13.15 -2.04 3.65
N ILE A 73 12.23 -1.11 3.94
CA ILE A 73 11.93 -0.72 5.33
C ILE A 73 11.27 -1.88 6.09
N ALA A 74 10.32 -2.58 5.46
CA ALA A 74 9.60 -3.68 6.09
C ALA A 74 10.55 -4.79 6.57
N ILE A 75 11.45 -5.26 5.70
CA ILE A 75 12.41 -6.33 6.03
C ILE A 75 13.48 -5.90 7.05
N LYS A 76 13.77 -4.60 7.15
CA LYS A 76 14.77 -4.07 8.12
C LYS A 76 14.16 -3.73 9.47
N SER A 77 12.85 -3.55 9.54
CA SER A 77 12.14 -3.18 10.77
C SER A 77 11.66 -4.38 11.59
N SER A 78 11.56 -5.56 10.98
CA SER A 78 11.08 -6.78 11.63
C SER A 78 11.54 -8.04 10.89
N GLY A 79 11.21 -9.23 11.41
CA GLY A 79 11.51 -10.52 10.77
C GLY A 79 10.60 -10.91 9.60
N VAL A 80 9.86 -9.98 8.99
CA VAL A 80 8.96 -10.30 7.87
C VAL A 80 9.71 -10.73 6.61
N GLU A 81 9.06 -11.57 5.82
CA GLU A 81 9.46 -11.91 4.47
C GLU A 81 8.69 -11.08 3.43
N LEU A 82 9.32 -10.86 2.27
CA LEU A 82 8.65 -10.23 1.13
C LEU A 82 7.84 -11.27 0.38
N GLY A 83 6.51 -11.17 0.47
CA GLY A 83 5.61 -11.95 -0.37
C GLY A 83 5.57 -11.43 -1.80
N PHE A 84 5.39 -10.12 -1.97
CA PHE A 84 5.31 -9.50 -3.30
C PHE A 84 5.66 -8.01 -3.25
N VAL A 85 6.43 -7.54 -4.24
CA VAL A 85 6.74 -6.12 -4.44
C VAL A 85 6.36 -5.74 -5.87
N ASP A 86 5.25 -5.01 -6.01
CA ASP A 86 4.75 -4.54 -7.31
C ASP A 86 5.07 -3.07 -7.53
N ARG A 87 6.17 -2.82 -8.23
CA ARG A 87 6.57 -1.45 -8.63
C ARG A 87 5.74 -0.86 -9.77
N PHE A 88 4.81 -1.61 -10.36
CA PHE A 88 3.91 -1.13 -11.41
C PHE A 88 2.59 -0.63 -10.83
N SER A 89 2.01 -1.35 -9.86
CA SER A 89 0.77 -0.96 -9.20
C SER A 89 0.96 -0.24 -7.86
N GLY A 90 2.14 -0.37 -7.23
CA GLY A 90 2.41 0.18 -5.90
C GLY A 90 1.92 -0.71 -4.77
N THR A 91 1.78 -2.01 -5.02
CA THR A 91 1.35 -3.00 -4.02
C THR A 91 2.56 -3.63 -3.34
N LEU A 92 2.55 -3.66 -2.02
CA LEU A 92 3.49 -4.43 -1.20
C LEU A 92 2.72 -5.47 -0.39
N ILE A 93 3.19 -6.72 -0.42
CA ILE A 93 2.71 -7.81 0.42
C ILE A 93 3.89 -8.34 1.24
N VAL A 94 3.74 -8.34 2.56
CA VAL A 94 4.70 -8.92 3.51
C VAL A 94 4.05 -10.03 4.32
N THR A 95 4.84 -11.01 4.72
CA THR A 95 4.38 -12.18 5.48
C THR A 95 5.24 -12.38 6.72
N GLY A 96 4.66 -12.90 7.79
CA GLY A 96 5.37 -13.17 9.05
C GLY A 96 4.40 -13.43 10.19
N THR A 97 4.86 -13.41 11.43
CA THR A 97 3.95 -13.40 12.58
C THR A 97 3.13 -12.10 12.60
N VAL A 98 1.96 -12.11 13.26
CA VAL A 98 1.10 -10.92 13.38
C VAL A 98 1.89 -9.71 13.90
N SER A 99 2.72 -9.92 14.92
CA SER A 99 3.52 -8.85 15.53
C SER A 99 4.61 -8.31 14.60
N GLU A 100 5.26 -9.17 13.81
CA GLU A 100 6.27 -8.75 12.83
C GLU A 100 5.62 -7.95 11.71
N VAL A 101 4.52 -8.45 11.15
CA VAL A 101 3.75 -7.75 10.12
C VAL A 101 3.26 -6.40 10.63
N GLU A 102 2.76 -6.36 11.87
CA GLU A 102 2.32 -5.11 12.48
C GLU A 102 3.46 -4.11 12.63
N ALA A 103 4.62 -4.54 13.13
CA ALA A 103 5.81 -3.69 13.24
C ALA A 103 6.28 -3.17 11.87
N ALA A 104 6.30 -4.04 10.85
CA ALA A 104 6.67 -3.68 9.48
C ALA A 104 5.72 -2.63 8.88
N VAL A 105 4.41 -2.85 9.00
CA VAL A 105 3.40 -1.93 8.44
C VAL A 105 3.47 -0.57 9.12
N HIS A 106 3.63 -0.51 10.45
CA HIS A 106 3.82 0.76 11.16
C HIS A 106 5.11 1.46 10.71
N ALA A 107 6.23 0.76 10.64
CA ALA A 107 7.51 1.34 10.22
C ALA A 107 7.43 1.95 8.82
N VAL A 108 6.76 1.26 7.88
CA VAL A 108 6.53 1.79 6.52
C VAL A 108 5.64 3.03 6.57
N VAL A 109 4.47 2.96 7.21
CA VAL A 109 3.49 4.06 7.26
C VAL A 109 4.09 5.30 7.95
N ASP A 110 4.79 5.12 9.06
CA ASP A 110 5.45 6.20 9.79
C ASP A 110 6.55 6.85 8.94
N TYR A 111 7.40 6.06 8.29
CA TYR A 111 8.46 6.60 7.45
C TYR A 111 7.90 7.41 6.26
N VAL A 112 6.92 6.87 5.54
CA VAL A 112 6.38 7.59 4.38
C VAL A 112 5.57 8.83 4.79
N ARG A 113 4.90 8.80 5.95
CA ARG A 113 4.20 9.96 6.52
C ARG A 113 5.18 11.03 6.97
N ASP A 114 6.14 10.67 7.81
CA ASP A 114 6.96 11.62 8.56
C ASP A 114 8.21 12.07 7.80
N VAL A 115 8.77 11.21 6.94
CA VAL A 115 9.99 11.50 6.15
C VAL A 115 9.66 11.88 4.72
N LEU A 116 8.83 11.07 4.03
CA LEU A 116 8.51 11.32 2.62
C LEU A 116 7.30 12.24 2.42
N LEU A 117 6.60 12.59 3.49
CA LEU A 117 5.44 13.50 3.51
C LEU A 117 4.31 13.00 2.59
N PHE A 118 3.94 11.73 2.74
CA PHE A 118 2.78 11.12 2.09
C PHE A 118 1.52 11.38 2.91
N THR A 119 0.38 11.51 2.24
CA THR A 119 -0.92 11.32 2.90
C THR A 119 -1.07 9.83 3.22
N VAL A 120 -1.48 9.46 4.42
CA VAL A 120 -1.61 8.05 4.82
C VAL A 120 -2.99 7.74 5.40
N CYS A 121 -3.48 6.53 5.15
CA CYS A 121 -4.65 6.00 5.83
C CYS A 121 -4.30 5.41 7.20
N GLU A 122 -5.31 5.16 8.02
CA GLU A 122 -5.16 4.36 9.24
C GLU A 122 -4.79 2.91 8.92
N ILE A 123 -4.04 2.28 9.83
CA ILE A 123 -3.76 0.84 9.75
C ILE A 123 -5.01 0.08 10.21
N THR A 124 -5.44 -0.88 9.41
CA THR A 124 -6.64 -1.68 9.64
C THR A 124 -6.29 -3.17 9.77
N ARG A 125 -7.15 -3.95 10.43
CA ARG A 125 -6.87 -5.35 10.78
C ARG A 125 -8.10 -6.26 10.57
N THR A 126 -7.86 -7.53 10.20
CA THR A 126 -8.83 -8.64 10.19
C THR A 126 -8.22 -9.93 10.73
#